data_AF-A0A3B8MJ75-F1
#
_entry.id   AF-A0A3B8MJ75-F1
#
_cell.length_a   1.000
_cell.length_b   1.000
_cell.length_c   1.000
_cell.angle_alpha   90.00
_cell.angle_beta   90.00
_cell.angle_gamma   90.00
#
_symmetry.space_group_name_H-M   'P 1'
#
loop_
_entity.id
_entity.type
_entity.pdbx_description
1 polymer ?
#
loop_
_entity_poly.entity_id
_entity_poly.type
_entity_poly.pdbx_seq_one_letter_code
_entity_poly.pdbx_strand_id
1 'polypeptide(L)'
;ASVYINIPLAHTMGGEVSGTIDESIRHAVTKFAHVHFPACNDARERIIRMGEREEDVYLVGCPRMDLVREILEAENGLPCDLFADGVGGAIDPDAPFLIVSQHPVTTEYGEGRDQMMETLIAVGRLGLPAIVLWPNPDAGSGQVAESIRVFREHHDDSQIHFFKNLPIDVYIRLMKRTTCLVGNSSSGIREGAFIGTPVVNIGTRQSNRERGSNVIDVGYTADEVEAGIRQQVDHGPYASEPVYGDGFAGKKIADILASCDVRLQKQITY
;
A
#
# COMPACT_ATOMS: atom_id res chain seq x y z
N ALA A 1 -15.94 22.82 4.28
CA ALA A 1 -16.43 23.70 5.37
C ALA A 1 -15.39 24.76 5.77
N SER A 2 -14.13 24.38 6.05
CA SER A 2 -13.07 25.31 6.51
C SER A 2 -12.81 26.50 5.57
N VAL A 3 -12.69 26.27 4.26
CA VAL A 3 -12.33 27.33 3.30
C VAL A 3 -13.41 28.41 3.17
N TYR A 4 -14.69 28.05 3.37
CA TYR A 4 -15.80 29.02 3.34
C TYR A 4 -15.78 30.02 4.50
N ILE A 5 -15.03 29.72 5.56
CA ILE A 5 -14.87 30.59 6.73
C ILE A 5 -13.43 31.09 6.89
N ASN A 6 -12.66 31.12 5.79
CA ASN A 6 -11.28 31.62 5.73
C ASN A 6 -10.32 30.92 6.71
N ILE A 7 -10.55 29.64 7.03
CA ILE A 7 -9.59 28.84 7.77
C ILE A 7 -8.62 28.20 6.77
N PRO A 8 -7.30 28.49 6.86
CA PRO A 8 -6.28 27.81 6.07
C PRO A 8 -6.37 26.29 6.15
N LEU A 9 -6.13 25.63 5.03
CA LEU A 9 -6.14 24.17 4.92
C LEU A 9 -4.77 23.69 4.47
N ALA A 10 -4.14 22.85 5.29
CA ALA A 10 -2.96 22.09 4.90
C ALA A 10 -3.39 20.69 4.44
N HIS A 11 -2.93 20.27 3.26
CA HIS A 11 -3.32 18.98 2.67
C HIS A 11 -2.12 18.05 2.51
N THR A 12 -2.15 16.96 3.28
CA THR A 12 -1.16 15.88 3.21
C THR A 12 -1.55 14.83 2.16
N MET A 13 -0.56 14.24 1.50
CA MET A 13 -0.77 13.16 0.52
C MET A 13 -1.65 13.57 -0.69
N GLY A 14 -1.70 14.87 -1.00
CA GLY A 14 -2.27 15.37 -2.25
C GLY A 14 -1.44 14.91 -3.46
N GLY A 15 -2.02 15.00 -4.66
CA GLY A 15 -1.30 14.72 -5.92
C GLY A 15 -0.96 13.25 -6.22
N GLU A 16 -1.27 12.31 -5.31
CA GLU A 16 -1.14 10.88 -5.61
C GLU A 16 -2.23 10.42 -6.59
N VAL A 17 -1.92 9.36 -7.34
CA VAL A 17 -2.83 8.68 -8.27
C VAL A 17 -3.22 7.33 -7.66
N SER A 18 -4.52 7.04 -7.65
CA SER A 18 -5.08 5.80 -7.11
C SER A 18 -6.05 5.12 -8.07
N GLY A 19 -6.49 5.78 -9.15
CA GLY A 19 -7.39 5.20 -10.14
C GLY A 19 -8.81 4.90 -9.62
N THR A 20 -9.18 5.48 -8.47
CA THR A 20 -10.51 5.33 -7.85
C THR A 20 -11.15 6.69 -7.59
N ILE A 21 -12.39 6.72 -7.08
CA ILE A 21 -13.09 7.97 -6.72
C ILE A 21 -12.30 8.83 -5.73
N ASP A 22 -11.47 8.20 -4.89
CA ASP A 22 -10.60 8.89 -3.94
C ASP A 22 -9.65 9.87 -4.62
N GLU A 23 -9.24 9.60 -5.86
CA GLU A 23 -8.40 10.50 -6.65
C GLU A 23 -9.12 11.81 -6.97
N SER A 24 -10.37 11.72 -7.40
CA SER A 24 -11.19 12.91 -7.72
C SER A 24 -11.41 13.76 -6.48
N ILE A 25 -11.71 13.13 -5.34
CA ILE A 25 -11.86 13.81 -4.05
C ILE A 25 -10.54 14.47 -3.64
N ARG A 26 -9.42 13.75 -3.76
CA ARG A 26 -8.08 14.25 -3.41
C ARG A 26 -7.70 15.47 -4.22
N HIS A 27 -7.93 15.47 -5.53
CA HIS A 27 -7.61 16.61 -6.39
C HIS A 27 -8.53 17.81 -6.11
N ALA A 28 -9.80 17.58 -5.80
CA ALA A 28 -10.69 18.65 -5.34
C ALA A 28 -10.19 19.25 -4.01
N VAL A 29 -9.80 18.43 -3.04
CA VAL A 29 -9.22 18.89 -1.77
C VAL A 29 -7.92 19.66 -1.99
N THR A 30 -7.07 19.24 -2.93
CA THR A 30 -5.89 20.03 -3.34
C THR A 30 -6.30 21.43 -3.78
N LYS A 31 -7.36 21.61 -4.58
CA LYS A 31 -7.78 22.97 -4.97
C LYS A 31 -8.31 23.81 -3.81
N PHE A 32 -8.82 23.19 -2.75
CA PHE A 32 -9.21 23.87 -1.51
C PHE A 32 -8.03 24.16 -0.57
N ALA A 33 -6.93 23.42 -0.67
CA ALA A 33 -5.78 23.51 0.24
C ALA A 33 -4.86 24.69 -0.08
N HIS A 34 -4.30 25.32 0.94
CA HIS A 34 -3.43 26.49 0.83
C HIS A 34 -1.96 26.11 0.95
N VAL A 35 -1.67 25.03 1.70
CA VAL A 35 -0.34 24.46 1.88
C VAL A 35 -0.42 22.98 1.54
N HIS A 36 0.56 22.47 0.79
CA HIS A 36 0.53 21.11 0.26
C HIS A 36 1.75 20.32 0.73
N PHE A 37 1.48 19.09 1.17
CA PHE A 37 2.49 18.15 1.68
C PHE A 37 2.43 16.83 0.88
N PRO A 38 2.92 16.82 -0.38
CA PRO A 38 3.01 15.60 -1.18
C PRO A 38 3.96 14.56 -0.56
N ALA A 39 3.67 13.29 -0.84
CA ALA A 39 4.45 12.16 -0.34
C ALA A 39 5.63 11.76 -1.24
N CYS A 40 5.59 12.09 -2.53
CA CYS A 40 6.65 11.75 -3.50
C CYS A 40 6.77 12.86 -4.57
N ASN A 41 7.84 12.79 -5.40
CA ASN A 41 8.13 13.81 -6.41
C ASN A 41 7.02 13.90 -7.46
N ASP A 42 6.56 12.75 -7.93
CA ASP A 42 5.45 12.64 -8.87
C ASP A 42 4.19 13.38 -8.38
N ALA A 43 3.87 13.21 -7.10
CA ALA A 43 2.72 13.88 -6.48
C ALA A 43 2.94 15.40 -6.38
N ARG A 44 4.15 15.85 -6.04
CA ARG A 44 4.52 17.27 -6.03
C ARG A 44 4.29 17.91 -7.39
N GLU A 45 4.80 17.27 -8.45
CA GLU A 45 4.67 17.79 -9.81
C GLU A 45 3.21 17.86 -10.28
N ARG A 46 2.37 16.87 -9.93
CA ARG A 46 0.93 16.92 -10.23
C ARG A 46 0.24 18.08 -9.52
N ILE A 47 0.59 18.36 -8.26
CA ILE A 47 0.03 19.51 -7.51
C ILE A 47 0.39 20.83 -8.20
N ILE A 48 1.65 21.01 -8.61
CA ILE A 48 2.09 22.20 -9.33
C ILE A 48 1.35 22.32 -10.67
N ARG A 49 1.23 21.23 -11.43
CA ARG A 49 0.48 21.20 -12.70
C ARG A 49 -1.02 21.47 -12.56
N MET A 50 -1.60 21.24 -11.39
CA MET A 50 -2.98 21.66 -11.06
C MET A 50 -3.09 23.16 -10.75
N GLY A 51 -2.00 23.91 -10.88
CA GLY A 51 -1.96 25.38 -10.77
C GLY A 51 -1.84 25.87 -9.34
N GLU A 52 -1.27 25.04 -8.47
CA GLU A 52 -0.80 25.45 -7.16
C GLU A 52 0.58 26.13 -7.29
N ARG A 53 0.88 27.07 -6.40
CA ARG A 53 2.18 27.77 -6.39
C ARG A 53 3.25 26.85 -5.87
N GLU A 54 4.39 26.79 -6.55
CA GLU A 54 5.49 25.90 -6.17
C GLU A 54 6.00 26.17 -4.75
N GLU A 55 6.03 27.44 -4.32
CA GLU A 55 6.42 27.85 -2.97
C GLU A 55 5.46 27.39 -1.85
N ASP A 56 4.24 26.97 -2.21
CA ASP A 56 3.24 26.46 -1.26
C ASP A 56 3.22 24.91 -1.22
N VAL A 57 4.10 24.24 -1.99
CA VAL A 57 4.16 22.78 -2.13
C VAL A 57 5.49 22.22 -1.58
N TYR A 58 5.40 21.56 -0.44
CA TYR A 58 6.55 21.07 0.32
C TYR A 58 6.64 19.54 0.27
N LEU A 59 7.66 19.00 -0.41
CA LEU A 59 7.91 17.56 -0.43
C LEU A 59 8.44 17.08 0.93
N VAL A 60 7.58 16.43 1.70
CA VAL A 60 7.89 16.02 3.08
C VAL A 60 7.87 14.51 3.27
N GLY A 61 7.25 13.77 2.36
CA GLY A 61 7.02 12.33 2.51
C GLY A 61 5.67 12.02 3.16
N CYS A 62 5.35 10.74 3.29
CA CYS A 62 4.13 10.26 3.92
C CYS A 62 4.35 10.13 5.44
N PRO A 63 3.49 10.75 6.29
CA PRO A 63 3.56 10.58 7.75
C PRO A 63 3.45 9.14 8.24
N ARG A 64 2.88 8.24 7.42
CA ARG A 64 2.84 6.81 7.72
C ARG A 64 4.24 6.19 7.74
N MET A 65 5.21 6.73 6.99
CA MET A 65 6.58 6.24 7.02
C MET A 65 7.28 6.50 8.36
N ASP A 66 6.89 7.57 9.07
CA ASP A 66 7.40 7.86 10.42
C ASP A 66 7.05 6.71 11.37
N LEU A 67 5.78 6.27 11.31
CA LEU A 67 5.31 5.13 12.10
C LEU A 67 5.97 3.81 11.66
N VAL A 68 6.12 3.57 10.36
CA VAL A 68 6.80 2.38 9.84
C VAL A 68 8.23 2.32 10.38
N ARG A 69 8.96 3.44 10.32
CA ARG A 69 10.30 3.53 10.86
C ARG A 69 10.33 3.26 12.37
N GLU A 70 9.46 3.90 13.14
CA GLU A 70 9.37 3.68 14.59
C GLU A 70 9.14 2.20 14.92
N ILE A 71 8.26 1.52 14.20
CA ILE A 71 7.99 0.09 14.38
C ILE A 71 9.21 -0.77 14.06
N LEU A 72 9.96 -0.43 13.01
CA LEU A 72 11.17 -1.17 12.58
C LEU A 72 12.37 -0.93 13.51
N GLU A 73 12.49 0.27 14.09
CA GLU A 73 13.53 0.62 15.06
C GLU A 73 13.22 0.06 16.46
N ALA A 74 11.95 -0.19 16.79
CA ALA A 74 11.56 -0.82 18.04
C ALA A 74 11.95 -2.30 18.10
N GLU A 75 12.64 -2.71 19.18
CA GLU A 75 13.02 -4.11 19.45
C GLU A 75 11.85 -4.97 19.94
N ASN A 76 10.71 -4.92 19.25
CA ASN A 76 9.51 -5.70 19.58
C ASN A 76 9.31 -6.85 18.57
N GLY A 77 9.05 -8.04 19.10
CA GLY A 77 8.71 -9.23 18.30
C GLY A 77 7.28 -9.20 17.76
N LEU A 78 6.89 -10.28 17.09
CA LEU A 78 5.48 -10.56 16.79
C LEU A 78 4.76 -11.02 18.08
N PRO A 79 3.45 -10.78 18.22
CA PRO A 79 2.67 -11.33 19.33
C PRO A 79 2.77 -12.85 19.37
N CYS A 80 2.94 -13.44 20.57
CA CYS A 80 3.04 -14.89 20.73
C CYS A 80 1.76 -15.63 20.29
N ASP A 81 0.62 -14.93 20.32
CA ASP A 81 -0.71 -15.40 19.95
C ASP A 81 -1.16 -14.89 18.57
N LEU A 82 -0.23 -14.51 17.69
CA LEU A 82 -0.54 -13.97 16.35
C LEU A 82 -1.59 -14.78 15.58
N PHE A 83 -1.53 -16.11 15.65
CA PHE A 83 -2.43 -17.02 14.94
C PHE A 83 -3.61 -17.51 15.80
N ALA A 84 -3.87 -16.89 16.95
CA ALA A 84 -5.08 -17.13 17.73
C ALA A 84 -6.30 -16.42 17.11
N ASP A 85 -6.06 -15.30 16.42
CA ASP A 85 -7.03 -14.66 15.52
C ASP A 85 -6.93 -15.25 14.11
N GLY A 86 -7.99 -15.12 13.32
CA GLY A 86 -8.01 -15.63 11.95
C GLY A 86 -8.49 -17.09 11.84
N VAL A 87 -8.27 -17.69 10.67
CA VAL A 87 -8.62 -19.10 10.37
C VAL A 87 -7.56 -19.72 9.45
N GLY A 88 -7.56 -21.05 9.33
CA GLY A 88 -6.61 -21.79 8.48
C GLY A 88 -5.45 -22.37 9.29
N GLY A 89 -4.35 -22.69 8.61
CA GLY A 89 -3.15 -23.26 9.23
C GLY A 89 -2.36 -22.25 10.06
N ALA A 90 -1.69 -22.71 11.12
CA ALA A 90 -0.70 -21.90 11.81
C ALA A 90 0.65 -21.99 11.07
N ILE A 91 1.27 -20.85 10.80
CA ILE A 91 2.56 -20.79 10.09
C ILE A 91 3.67 -20.36 11.04
N ASP A 92 4.91 -20.72 10.71
CA ASP A 92 6.10 -20.19 11.38
C ASP A 92 6.51 -18.87 10.71
N PRO A 93 6.36 -17.70 11.37
CA PRO A 93 6.67 -16.41 10.77
C PRO A 93 8.19 -16.12 10.71
N ASP A 94 9.02 -16.99 11.29
CA ASP A 94 10.48 -16.92 11.15
C ASP A 94 11.02 -17.83 10.03
N ALA A 95 10.17 -18.69 9.46
CA ALA A 95 10.44 -19.45 8.23
C ALA A 95 9.99 -18.66 6.98
N PRO A 96 10.42 -19.04 5.75
CA PRO A 96 9.94 -18.39 4.53
C PRO A 96 8.42 -18.49 4.38
N PHE A 97 7.76 -17.34 4.21
CA PHE A 97 6.32 -17.25 3.99
C PHE A 97 5.99 -16.09 3.03
N LEU A 98 4.78 -16.14 2.46
CA LEU A 98 4.23 -15.10 1.60
C LEU A 98 3.19 -14.28 2.37
N ILE A 99 3.05 -13.01 2.02
CA ILE A 99 1.85 -12.23 2.36
C ILE A 99 1.06 -12.03 1.07
N VAL A 100 -0.23 -12.31 1.09
CA VAL A 100 -1.14 -12.09 -0.04
C VAL A 100 -2.13 -11.00 0.36
N SER A 101 -2.10 -9.87 -0.36
CA SER A 101 -3.00 -8.74 -0.15
C SER A 101 -3.45 -8.18 -1.50
N GLN A 102 -4.62 -8.64 -1.94
CA GLN A 102 -5.23 -8.24 -3.21
C GLN A 102 -6.60 -7.63 -2.98
N HIS A 103 -6.83 -6.51 -3.65
CA HIS A 103 -8.02 -5.71 -3.58
C HIS A 103 -8.71 -5.69 -4.95
N PRO A 104 -10.04 -5.52 -4.99
CA PRO A 104 -10.75 -5.37 -6.26
C PRO A 104 -10.26 -4.14 -7.03
N VAL A 105 -10.26 -4.25 -8.36
CA VAL A 105 -10.07 -3.11 -9.26
C VAL A 105 -11.45 -2.67 -9.73
N THR A 106 -11.87 -1.46 -9.37
CA THR A 106 -13.24 -1.00 -9.59
C THR A 106 -13.63 -0.91 -11.06
N THR A 107 -12.65 -0.70 -11.96
CA THR A 107 -12.85 -0.66 -13.42
C THR A 107 -12.93 -2.04 -14.07
N GLU A 108 -12.55 -3.10 -13.35
CA GLU A 108 -12.54 -4.50 -13.81
C GLU A 108 -13.64 -5.30 -13.10
N TYR A 109 -14.81 -4.66 -12.92
CA TYR A 109 -15.93 -5.23 -12.19
C TYR A 109 -16.40 -6.55 -12.81
N GLY A 110 -16.49 -7.60 -11.99
CA GLY A 110 -16.86 -8.96 -12.46
C GLY A 110 -15.69 -9.92 -12.48
N GLU A 111 -14.46 -9.43 -12.61
CA GLU A 111 -13.27 -10.27 -12.79
C GLU A 111 -12.56 -10.60 -11.47
N GLY A 112 -12.81 -9.85 -10.40
CA GLY A 112 -12.07 -9.95 -9.14
C GLY A 112 -12.14 -11.31 -8.46
N ARG A 113 -13.18 -12.11 -8.73
CA ARG A 113 -13.27 -13.50 -8.25
C ARG A 113 -12.19 -14.37 -8.89
N ASP A 114 -12.13 -14.36 -10.22
CA ASP A 114 -11.24 -15.22 -10.99
C ASP A 114 -9.78 -14.77 -10.81
N GLN A 115 -9.53 -13.46 -10.83
CA GLN A 115 -8.21 -12.89 -10.54
C GLN A 115 -7.65 -13.30 -9.17
N MET A 116 -8.50 -13.32 -8.12
CA MET A 116 -8.09 -13.78 -6.80
C MET A 116 -7.90 -15.31 -6.77
N MET A 117 -8.72 -16.06 -7.51
CA MET A 117 -8.61 -17.52 -7.57
C MET A 117 -7.28 -17.94 -8.20
N GLU A 118 -6.91 -17.33 -9.33
CA GLU A 118 -5.62 -17.56 -9.99
C GLU A 118 -4.43 -17.26 -9.06
N THR A 119 -4.53 -16.19 -8.28
CA THR A 119 -3.51 -15.84 -7.28
C THR A 119 -3.39 -16.90 -6.18
N LEU A 120 -4.51 -17.37 -5.64
CA LEU A 120 -4.51 -18.42 -4.61
C LEU A 120 -4.04 -19.77 -5.17
N ILE A 121 -4.36 -20.09 -6.42
CA ILE A 121 -3.84 -21.28 -7.11
C ILE A 121 -2.31 -21.20 -7.25
N ALA A 122 -1.76 -20.06 -7.68
CA ALA A 122 -0.32 -19.87 -7.79
C ALA A 122 0.39 -20.04 -6.44
N VAL A 123 -0.17 -19.45 -5.38
CA VAL A 123 0.34 -19.60 -4.00
C VAL A 123 0.27 -21.06 -3.54
N GLY A 124 -0.84 -21.76 -3.80
CA GLY A 124 -0.99 -23.17 -3.47
C GLY A 124 0.00 -24.09 -4.21
N ARG A 125 0.31 -23.80 -5.47
CA ARG A 125 1.30 -24.55 -6.27
C ARG A 125 2.73 -24.42 -5.76
N LEU A 126 3.08 -23.27 -5.18
CA LEU A 126 4.41 -23.04 -4.61
C LEU A 126 4.66 -23.86 -3.35
N GLY A 127 3.60 -24.20 -2.60
CA GLY A 127 3.70 -24.93 -1.33
C GLY A 127 4.39 -24.14 -0.22
N LEU A 128 4.56 -22.82 -0.38
CA LEU A 128 5.06 -21.95 0.67
C LEU A 128 3.93 -21.57 1.63
N PRO A 129 4.21 -21.48 2.95
CA PRO A 129 3.27 -20.90 3.90
C PRO A 129 2.85 -19.50 3.46
N ALA A 130 1.57 -19.15 3.67
CA ALA A 130 1.07 -17.84 3.28
C ALA A 130 0.13 -17.23 4.33
N ILE A 131 0.24 -15.91 4.50
CA ILE A 131 -0.74 -15.09 5.20
C ILE A 131 -1.59 -14.38 4.15
N VAL A 132 -2.87 -14.69 4.08
CA VAL A 132 -3.83 -14.04 3.17
C VAL A 132 -4.67 -13.03 3.95
N LEU A 133 -4.66 -11.78 3.49
CA LEU A 133 -5.44 -10.69 4.07
C LEU A 133 -6.74 -10.46 3.29
N TRP A 134 -7.82 -10.13 4.00
CA TRP A 134 -9.08 -9.76 3.36
C TRP A 134 -8.92 -8.48 2.53
N PRO A 135 -9.71 -8.34 1.45
CA PRO A 135 -9.76 -7.10 0.70
C PRO A 135 -10.38 -5.97 1.53
N ASN A 136 -10.01 -4.74 1.21
CA ASN A 136 -10.68 -3.55 1.69
C ASN A 136 -12.16 -3.55 1.28
N PRO A 137 -13.03 -2.82 2.02
CA PRO A 137 -14.47 -2.73 1.74
C PRO A 137 -14.80 -1.83 0.52
N ASP A 138 -14.09 -2.02 -0.58
CA ASP A 138 -14.30 -1.31 -1.85
C ASP A 138 -15.40 -2.01 -2.69
N ALA A 139 -15.91 -1.34 -3.71
CA ALA A 139 -16.80 -1.97 -4.68
C ALA A 139 -16.10 -3.17 -5.35
N GLY A 140 -16.75 -4.33 -5.38
CA GLY A 140 -16.18 -5.59 -5.87
C GLY A 140 -15.47 -6.44 -4.81
N SER A 141 -15.31 -5.96 -3.58
CA SER A 141 -14.67 -6.70 -2.48
C SER A 141 -15.36 -8.02 -2.15
N GLY A 142 -16.68 -8.08 -2.35
CA GLY A 142 -17.47 -9.31 -2.21
C GLY A 142 -17.00 -10.46 -3.10
N GLN A 143 -16.55 -10.17 -4.32
CA GLN A 143 -16.07 -11.18 -5.29
C GLN A 143 -14.71 -11.75 -4.86
N VAL A 144 -13.79 -10.88 -4.44
CA VAL A 144 -12.47 -11.29 -3.91
C VAL A 144 -12.66 -12.13 -2.63
N ALA A 145 -13.51 -11.67 -1.71
CA ALA A 145 -13.81 -12.41 -0.49
C ALA A 145 -14.54 -13.75 -0.76
N GLU A 146 -15.40 -13.81 -1.77
CA GLU A 146 -16.03 -15.06 -2.24
C GLU A 146 -14.98 -16.04 -2.74
N SER A 147 -14.04 -15.59 -3.57
CA SER A 147 -12.95 -16.41 -4.08
C SER A 147 -12.11 -17.03 -2.96
N ILE A 148 -11.75 -16.24 -1.93
CA ILE A 148 -11.06 -16.75 -0.74
C ILE A 148 -11.85 -17.86 -0.04
N ARG A 149 -13.17 -17.69 0.12
CA ARG A 149 -14.02 -18.71 0.76
C ARG A 149 -14.10 -19.98 -0.07
N VAL A 150 -14.36 -19.85 -1.38
CA VAL A 150 -14.47 -20.98 -2.31
C VAL A 150 -13.15 -21.75 -2.38
N PHE A 151 -12.01 -21.06 -2.41
CA PHE A 151 -10.70 -21.71 -2.41
C PHE A 151 -10.55 -22.61 -1.18
N ARG A 152 -10.85 -22.09 0.01
CA ARG A 152 -10.75 -22.84 1.28
C ARG A 152 -11.68 -24.05 1.36
N GLU A 153 -12.81 -24.03 0.68
CA GLU A 153 -13.74 -25.17 0.64
C GLU A 153 -13.24 -26.31 -0.26
N HIS A 154 -12.39 -26.00 -1.25
CA HIS A 154 -12.00 -26.93 -2.31
C HIS A 154 -10.51 -27.27 -2.33
N HIS A 155 -9.69 -26.62 -1.51
CA HIS A 155 -8.23 -26.79 -1.47
C HIS A 155 -7.74 -26.95 -0.03
N ASP A 156 -6.58 -27.59 0.13
CA ASP A 156 -5.92 -27.67 1.44
C ASP A 156 -5.39 -26.30 1.86
N ASP A 157 -5.89 -25.82 3.00
CA ASP A 157 -5.51 -24.54 3.59
C ASP A 157 -4.60 -24.69 4.83
N SER A 158 -4.02 -25.88 5.04
CA SER A 158 -3.13 -26.19 6.18
C SER A 158 -1.83 -25.38 6.23
N GLN A 159 -1.41 -24.79 5.11
CA GLN A 159 -0.24 -23.89 5.02
C GLN A 159 -0.65 -22.42 4.85
N ILE A 160 -1.94 -22.09 4.92
CA ILE A 160 -2.43 -20.74 4.67
C ILE A 160 -3.21 -20.25 5.89
N HIS A 161 -2.79 -19.09 6.41
CA HIS A 161 -3.51 -18.40 7.46
C HIS A 161 -4.23 -17.16 6.92
N PHE A 162 -5.46 -16.95 7.38
CA PHE A 162 -6.38 -15.96 6.85
C PHE A 162 -6.76 -14.93 7.91
N PHE A 163 -6.40 -13.67 7.68
CA PHE A 163 -6.79 -12.56 8.58
C PHE A 163 -7.75 -11.59 7.90
N LYS A 164 -8.73 -11.10 8.67
CA LYS A 164 -9.58 -9.98 8.22
C LYS A 164 -8.82 -8.67 8.19
N ASN A 165 -8.05 -8.40 9.25
CA ASN A 165 -7.21 -7.23 9.42
C ASN A 165 -6.10 -7.57 10.41
N LEU A 166 -4.99 -6.86 10.33
CA LEU A 166 -3.89 -6.92 11.29
C LEU A 166 -3.63 -5.54 11.88
N PRO A 167 -3.25 -5.44 13.16
CA PRO A 167 -2.65 -4.22 13.70
C PRO A 167 -1.45 -3.80 12.84
N ILE A 168 -1.25 -2.49 12.66
CA ILE A 168 -0.23 -1.97 11.77
C ILE A 168 1.18 -2.39 12.18
N ASP A 169 1.47 -2.43 13.48
CA ASP A 169 2.77 -2.84 14.02
C ASP A 169 3.07 -4.32 13.71
N VAL A 170 2.07 -5.19 13.85
CA VAL A 170 2.15 -6.60 13.44
C VAL A 170 2.36 -6.72 11.93
N TYR A 171 1.60 -5.97 11.13
CA TYR A 171 1.69 -6.00 9.67
C TYR A 171 3.07 -5.57 9.16
N ILE A 172 3.63 -4.47 9.68
CA ILE A 172 4.97 -4.01 9.29
C ILE A 172 6.06 -5.02 9.69
N ARG A 173 5.93 -5.61 10.88
CA ARG A 173 6.85 -6.69 11.32
C ARG A 173 6.76 -7.93 10.44
N LEU A 174 5.58 -8.29 9.95
CA LEU A 174 5.41 -9.37 8.98
C LEU A 174 5.97 -8.99 7.60
N MET A 175 5.74 -7.76 7.12
CA MET A 175 6.35 -7.26 5.88
C MET A 175 7.88 -7.27 5.92
N LYS A 176 8.48 -7.05 7.09
CA LYS A 176 9.94 -7.15 7.25
C LYS A 176 10.47 -8.59 7.15
N ARG A 177 9.64 -9.59 7.46
CA ARG A 177 10.00 -11.02 7.51
C ARG A 177 9.57 -11.80 6.27
N THR A 178 8.50 -11.37 5.60
CA THR A 178 7.93 -12.07 4.45
C THR A 178 8.96 -12.19 3.33
N THR A 179 8.95 -13.33 2.66
CA THR A 179 9.78 -13.55 1.47
C THR A 179 9.29 -12.72 0.30
N CYS A 180 7.97 -12.57 0.17
CA CYS A 180 7.37 -11.71 -0.84
C CYS A 180 5.96 -11.26 -0.43
N LEU A 181 5.61 -10.02 -0.76
CA LEU A 181 4.23 -9.54 -0.75
C LEU A 181 3.63 -9.68 -2.16
N VAL A 182 2.52 -10.40 -2.26
CA VAL A 182 1.84 -10.74 -3.51
C VAL A 182 0.45 -10.10 -3.53
N GLY A 183 0.06 -9.51 -4.65
CA GLY A 183 -1.27 -8.91 -4.82
C GLY A 183 -1.16 -7.51 -5.37
N ASN A 184 -1.98 -6.58 -4.92
CA ASN A 184 -2.02 -5.21 -5.48
C ASN A 184 -2.24 -4.15 -4.38
N SER A 185 -1.81 -4.47 -3.16
CA SER A 185 -1.84 -3.57 -2.03
C SER A 185 -0.89 -2.39 -2.25
N SER A 186 -1.34 -1.19 -1.89
CA SER A 186 -0.47 0.01 -1.91
C SER A 186 0.74 -0.14 -0.97
N SER A 187 0.64 -1.05 0.01
CA SER A 187 1.72 -1.32 0.94
C SER A 187 2.96 -1.91 0.29
N GLY A 188 2.84 -2.66 -0.80
CA GLY A 188 4.01 -3.14 -1.54
C GLY A 188 4.79 -2.01 -2.20
N ILE A 189 4.09 -0.98 -2.68
CA ILE A 189 4.68 0.15 -3.40
C ILE A 189 5.28 1.18 -2.44
N ARG A 190 4.67 1.38 -1.28
CA ARG A 190 5.05 2.45 -0.32
C ARG A 190 5.91 1.90 0.80
N GLU A 191 5.32 1.13 1.71
CA GLU A 191 6.01 0.51 2.84
C GLU A 191 7.06 -0.50 2.37
N GLY A 192 6.74 -1.32 1.37
CA GLY A 192 7.64 -2.35 0.83
C GLY A 192 8.94 -1.77 0.27
N ALA A 193 8.85 -0.64 -0.45
CA ALA A 193 10.04 0.08 -0.94
C ALA A 193 10.91 0.59 0.21
N PHE A 194 10.31 1.15 1.26
CA PHE A 194 11.05 1.59 2.45
C PHE A 194 11.65 0.42 3.24
N ILE A 195 10.92 -0.69 3.38
CA ILE A 195 11.35 -1.87 4.15
C ILE A 195 12.41 -2.70 3.40
N GLY A 196 12.38 -2.67 2.06
CA GLY A 196 13.13 -3.58 1.20
C GLY A 196 12.39 -4.91 0.93
N THR A 197 11.07 -4.94 1.08
CA THR A 197 10.25 -6.15 0.89
C THR A 197 10.09 -6.47 -0.60
N PRO A 198 10.41 -7.68 -1.07
CA PRO A 198 10.11 -8.12 -2.45
C PRO A 198 8.61 -8.12 -2.73
N VAL A 199 8.18 -7.61 -3.88
CA VAL A 199 6.76 -7.43 -4.20
C VAL A 199 6.43 -7.95 -5.61
N VAL A 200 5.40 -8.79 -5.69
CA VAL A 200 4.70 -9.11 -6.94
C VAL A 200 3.42 -8.28 -6.99
N ASN A 201 3.43 -7.24 -7.82
CA ASN A 201 2.26 -6.40 -8.09
C ASN A 201 1.43 -7.00 -9.23
N ILE A 202 0.21 -7.41 -8.91
CA ILE A 202 -0.72 -8.07 -9.83
C ILE A 202 -1.65 -7.03 -10.44
N GLY A 203 -1.66 -6.96 -11.76
CA GLY A 203 -2.64 -6.18 -12.51
C GLY A 203 -2.47 -4.67 -12.41
N THR A 204 -3.57 -3.94 -12.61
CA THR A 204 -3.52 -2.51 -12.98
C THR A 204 -3.62 -1.52 -11.83
N ARG A 205 -3.98 -1.98 -10.62
CA ARG A 205 -4.36 -1.11 -9.48
C ARG A 205 -3.29 -0.08 -9.11
N GLN A 206 -2.01 -0.44 -9.22
CA GLN A 206 -0.88 0.41 -8.81
C GLN A 206 -0.07 0.98 -9.98
N SER A 207 -0.49 0.78 -11.24
CA SER A 207 0.36 1.04 -12.42
C SER A 207 0.83 2.48 -12.59
N ASN A 208 0.12 3.45 -12.02
CA ASN A 208 0.43 4.89 -12.15
C ASN A 208 1.17 5.46 -10.94
N ARG A 209 1.73 4.61 -10.07
CA ARG A 209 2.47 5.02 -8.89
C ARG A 209 3.98 4.98 -9.13
N GLU A 210 4.67 5.97 -8.56
CA GLU A 210 6.11 5.90 -8.37
C GLU A 210 6.43 4.70 -7.48
N ARG A 211 7.46 3.91 -7.84
CA ARG A 211 7.74 2.61 -7.24
C ARG A 211 9.25 2.39 -7.12
N GLY A 212 9.66 1.65 -6.09
CA GLY A 212 11.06 1.23 -5.91
C GLY A 212 11.41 0.01 -6.77
N SER A 213 12.68 -0.37 -6.76
CA SER A 213 13.17 -1.56 -7.49
C SER A 213 12.64 -2.89 -6.92
N ASN A 214 12.03 -2.86 -5.74
CA ASN A 214 11.49 -4.03 -5.04
C ASN A 214 10.23 -4.61 -5.70
N VAL A 215 9.66 -3.96 -6.72
CA VAL A 215 8.37 -4.32 -7.33
C VAL A 215 8.58 -4.92 -8.72
N ILE A 216 7.96 -6.08 -8.97
CA ILE A 216 7.74 -6.61 -10.32
C ILE A 216 6.25 -6.65 -10.64
N ASP A 217 5.89 -6.40 -11.89
CA ASP A 217 4.50 -6.47 -12.35
C ASP A 217 4.23 -7.81 -13.05
N VAL A 218 3.05 -8.38 -12.78
CA VAL A 218 2.55 -9.58 -13.44
C VAL A 218 1.11 -9.40 -13.88
N GLY A 219 0.69 -10.20 -14.87
CA GLY A 219 -0.71 -10.36 -15.22
C GLY A 219 -1.51 -11.12 -14.16
N TYR A 220 -2.72 -11.54 -14.51
CA TYR A 220 -3.65 -12.17 -13.57
C TYR A 220 -3.60 -13.69 -13.57
N THR A 221 -2.85 -14.34 -14.48
CA THR A 221 -2.86 -15.81 -14.57
C THR A 221 -2.00 -16.45 -13.49
N ALA A 222 -2.37 -17.64 -13.03
CA ALA A 222 -1.62 -18.37 -12.00
C ALA A 222 -0.16 -18.62 -12.42
N ASP A 223 0.10 -18.86 -13.71
CA ASP A 223 1.44 -19.11 -14.22
C ASP A 223 2.31 -17.84 -14.16
N GLU A 224 1.76 -16.67 -14.52
CA GLU A 224 2.47 -15.39 -14.39
C GLU A 224 2.74 -15.03 -12.93
N VAL A 225 1.74 -15.21 -12.06
CA VAL A 225 1.87 -14.93 -10.63
C VAL A 225 2.90 -15.86 -10.00
N GLU A 226 2.86 -17.16 -10.28
CA GLU A 226 3.83 -18.13 -9.78
C GLU A 226 5.25 -17.78 -10.23
N ALA A 227 5.45 -17.47 -11.52
CA ALA A 227 6.75 -17.09 -12.06
C ALA A 227 7.30 -15.82 -11.38
N GLY A 228 6.45 -14.82 -11.17
CA GLY A 228 6.82 -13.61 -10.46
C GLY A 228 7.21 -13.87 -9.00
N ILE A 229 6.46 -14.72 -8.30
CA ILE A 229 6.79 -15.07 -6.92
C ILE A 229 8.14 -15.79 -6.86
N ARG A 230 8.39 -16.77 -7.74
CA ARG A 230 9.68 -17.48 -7.79
C ARG A 230 10.84 -16.51 -8.02
N GLN A 231 10.68 -15.57 -8.96
CA GLN A 231 11.69 -14.54 -9.21
C GLN A 231 11.98 -13.70 -7.96
N GLN A 232 10.96 -13.27 -7.23
CA GLN A 232 11.14 -12.46 -6.02
C GLN A 232 11.74 -13.27 -4.86
N VAL A 233 11.35 -14.55 -4.72
CA VAL A 233 11.93 -15.48 -3.74
C VAL A 233 13.41 -15.71 -4.02
N ASP A 234 13.79 -15.93 -5.28
CA ASP A 234 15.18 -16.15 -5.69
C ASP A 234 16.05 -14.89 -5.53
N HIS A 235 15.47 -13.70 -5.73
CA HIS A 235 16.18 -12.43 -5.51
C HIS A 235 16.37 -12.14 -4.02
N GLY A 236 15.32 -12.32 -3.21
CA GLY A 236 15.31 -11.95 -1.80
C GLY A 236 15.21 -10.44 -1.55
N PRO A 237 15.48 -9.98 -0.31
CA PRO A 237 15.25 -8.59 0.10
C PRO A 237 16.03 -7.55 -0.71
N TYR A 238 15.43 -6.37 -0.87
CA TYR A 238 16.00 -5.21 -1.56
C TYR A 238 16.62 -4.20 -0.60
N ALA A 239 17.46 -3.32 -1.14
CA ALA A 239 17.87 -2.13 -0.42
C ALA A 239 16.66 -1.20 -0.19
N SER A 240 16.67 -0.47 0.93
CA SER A 240 15.62 0.51 1.24
C SER A 240 15.62 1.65 0.23
N GLU A 241 14.46 1.94 -0.35
CA GLU A 241 14.21 3.07 -1.23
C GLU A 241 13.06 3.93 -0.67
N PRO A 242 13.35 5.11 -0.07
CA PRO A 242 12.36 5.94 0.62
C PRO A 242 11.51 6.78 -0.36
N VAL A 243 10.93 6.15 -1.40
CA VAL A 243 10.13 6.81 -2.46
C VAL A 243 9.00 7.66 -1.87
N TYR A 244 8.35 7.17 -0.82
CA TYR A 244 7.23 7.85 -0.15
C TYR A 244 7.62 8.47 1.19
N GLY A 245 8.90 8.69 1.46
CA GLY A 245 9.38 9.36 2.67
C GLY A 245 10.45 8.58 3.44
N ASP A 246 11.23 9.33 4.22
CA ASP A 246 12.37 8.89 5.03
C ASP A 246 12.04 8.66 6.51
N GLY A 247 10.75 8.70 6.86
CA GLY A 247 10.25 8.55 8.23
C GLY A 247 10.42 9.78 9.11
N PHE A 248 10.50 10.99 8.52
CA PHE A 248 10.54 12.25 9.25
C PHE A 248 9.48 13.28 8.80
N ALA A 249 8.43 12.83 8.10
CA ALA A 249 7.45 13.70 7.49
C ALA A 249 6.67 14.53 8.53
N GLY A 250 6.30 13.93 9.68
CA GLY A 250 5.58 14.60 10.74
C GLY A 250 6.35 15.80 11.32
N LYS A 251 7.65 15.61 11.57
CA LYS A 251 8.52 16.70 12.04
C LYS A 251 8.66 17.80 10.98
N LYS A 252 8.93 17.43 9.72
CA LYS A 252 9.03 18.38 8.60
C LYS A 252 7.76 19.22 8.44
N ILE A 253 6.59 18.57 8.51
CA ILE A 253 5.29 19.24 8.43
C ILE A 253 5.11 20.23 9.58
N ALA A 254 5.41 19.83 10.82
CA ALA A 254 5.28 20.70 11.99
C ALA A 254 6.19 21.94 11.89
N ASP A 255 7.46 21.76 11.48
CA ASP A 255 8.42 22.84 11.32
C ASP A 255 7.98 23.84 10.22
N ILE A 256 7.42 23.34 9.12
CA ILE A 256 6.88 24.19 8.04
C ILE A 256 5.65 24.95 8.52
N LEU A 257 4.68 24.27 9.14
CA LEU A 257 3.46 24.92 9.64
C LEU A 257 3.72 25.98 10.71
N ALA A 258 4.79 25.84 11.49
CA ALA A 258 5.19 26.83 12.50
C ALA A 258 5.74 28.13 11.89
N SER A 259 6.17 28.12 10.62
CA SER A 259 6.92 29.20 9.99
C SER A 259 6.32 29.71 8.67
N CYS A 260 5.46 28.95 8.01
CA CYS A 260 4.94 29.29 6.69
C CYS A 260 3.94 30.46 6.75
N ASP A 261 4.08 31.38 5.81
CA ASP A 261 3.05 32.40 5.56
C ASP A 261 1.96 31.81 4.66
N VAL A 262 0.68 32.03 4.99
CA VAL A 262 -0.44 31.44 4.26
C VAL A 262 -1.30 32.51 3.62
N ARG A 263 -1.37 32.47 2.29
CA ARG A 263 -2.22 33.36 1.50
C ARG A 263 -3.64 32.83 1.44
N LEU A 264 -4.58 33.53 2.06
CA LEU A 264 -6.00 33.13 2.07
C LEU A 264 -6.62 33.12 0.68
N GLN A 265 -6.38 34.15 -0.13
CA GLN A 265 -6.89 34.19 -1.49
C GLN A 265 -5.98 33.39 -2.42
N LYS A 266 -6.49 32.25 -2.88
CA LYS A 266 -5.84 31.45 -3.93
C LYS A 266 -6.16 32.00 -5.32
N GLN A 267 -5.18 31.92 -6.20
CA GLN A 267 -5.32 32.14 -7.65
C GLN A 267 -4.50 31.09 -8.37
N ILE A 268 -5.04 30.57 -9.46
CA ILE A 268 -4.33 29.64 -10.34
C ILE A 268 -3.12 30.36 -10.96
N THR A 269 -2.02 29.64 -11.13
CA THR A 269 -0.71 30.21 -11.47
C THR A 269 -0.37 30.24 -12.96
N TYR A 270 -1.27 29.77 -13.82
CA TYR A 270 -1.11 29.72 -15.28
C TYR A 270 -2.38 30.21 -16.00
#